data_AF-A0A8H4IUJ4-F1
#
_entry.id   AF-A0A8H4IUJ4-F1
#
_cell.length_a   1.000
_cell.length_b   1.000
_cell.length_c   1.000
_cell.angle_alpha   90.00
_cell.angle_beta   90.00
_cell.angle_gamma   90.00
#
_symmetry.space_group_name_H-M   'P 1'
#
loop_
_entity.id
_entity.type
_entity.pdbx_description
1 polymer ?
#
loop_
_entity_poly.entity_id
_entity_poly.type
_entity_poly.pdbx_seq_one_letter_code
_entity_poly.pdbx_strand_id
1 'polypeptide(L)'
;MDGIGGLEGWRWIFIIEGIVTVMMSVVCFFCLIDSPALSFRWLDADEIRFLELRQYARRMQGSHKSTERKNTIRWDVLWVVMTDWKIYLLMLINWSNAVPNYALKFSMPQIIHNMGYTSATAQLLTIPPYAVGALAAYAFSVFADRMYPILPGVSTWNVANLAGPQKRSIGIGWLICVGNIGGVIGSYIYIEDEAPKYPTGYGTSFAFASAGIVACMTLEFALWTINKKNARYTEEHIRAQYTDEQLEMMGDKSPLYKYSL
;
A
#
# COMPACT_ATOMS: atom_id res chain seq x y z
N MET A 1 33.28 9.06 13.24
CA MET A 1 34.36 9.48 12.33
C MET A 1 34.50 11.01 12.39
N ASP A 2 34.59 11.57 13.58
CA ASP A 2 34.63 13.03 13.74
C ASP A 2 36.07 13.52 13.57
N GLY A 3 36.29 14.51 12.70
CA GLY A 3 37.63 15.04 12.37
C GLY A 3 38.42 14.25 11.33
N ILE A 4 37.93 13.11 10.84
CA ILE A 4 38.58 12.37 9.76
C ILE A 4 38.36 13.14 8.44
N GLY A 5 39.45 13.52 7.77
CA GLY A 5 39.40 14.27 6.50
C GLY A 5 38.95 15.73 6.65
N GLY A 6 39.00 16.31 7.86
CA GLY A 6 38.54 17.69 8.12
C GLY A 6 37.02 17.88 8.07
N LEU A 7 36.26 16.77 8.09
CA LEU A 7 34.81 16.78 8.06
C LEU A 7 34.24 16.39 9.43
N GLU A 8 33.14 17.04 9.79
CA GLU A 8 32.37 16.71 10.99
C GLU A 8 31.66 15.35 10.83
N GLY A 9 31.53 14.61 11.93
CA GLY A 9 31.05 13.24 11.94
C GLY A 9 29.66 13.02 11.33
N TRP A 10 28.78 14.04 11.36
CA TRP A 10 27.44 13.95 10.75
C TRP A 10 27.49 13.92 9.21
N ARG A 11 28.50 14.54 8.59
CA ARG A 11 28.66 14.54 7.12
C ARG A 11 29.04 13.17 6.60
N TRP A 12 29.84 12.43 7.38
CA TRP A 12 30.25 11.07 7.04
C TRP A 12 29.08 10.08 6.97
N ILE A 13 28.02 10.29 7.76
CA ILE A 13 26.81 9.47 7.70
C ILE A 13 26.18 9.56 6.29
N PHE A 14 25.96 10.78 5.79
CA PHE A 14 25.40 11.01 4.46
C PHE A 14 26.32 10.55 3.33
N ILE A 15 27.65 10.74 3.47
CA ILE A 15 28.61 10.33 2.44
C ILE A 15 28.63 8.80 2.29
N ILE A 16 28.70 8.06 3.41
CA ILE A 16 28.75 6.60 3.38
C ILE A 16 27.44 6.04 2.83
N GLU A 17 26.30 6.54 3.30
CA GLU A 17 24.98 6.13 2.81
C GLU A 17 24.81 6.42 1.31
N GLY A 18 25.25 7.61 0.86
CA GLY A 18 25.26 7.99 -0.56
C GLY A 18 26.13 7.07 -1.41
N ILE A 19 27.35 6.74 -0.96
CA ILE A 19 28.26 5.82 -1.67
C ILE A 19 27.63 4.45 -1.82
N VAL A 20 27.04 3.89 -0.76
CA VAL A 20 26.34 2.60 -0.82
C VAL A 20 25.20 2.65 -1.84
N THR A 21 24.44 3.74 -1.87
CA THR A 21 23.33 3.93 -2.80
C THR A 21 23.80 3.99 -4.26
N VAL A 22 24.89 4.71 -4.53
CA VAL A 22 25.49 4.79 -5.87
C VAL A 22 26.04 3.44 -6.30
N MET A 23 26.73 2.71 -5.41
CA MET A 23 27.20 1.36 -5.71
C MET A 23 26.04 0.41 -6.04
N MET A 24 24.96 0.45 -5.25
CA MET A 24 23.75 -0.33 -5.53
C MET A 24 23.11 0.03 -6.87
N SER A 25 23.09 1.31 -7.25
CA SER A 25 22.61 1.76 -8.56
C SER A 25 23.44 1.18 -9.70
N VAL A 26 24.77 1.20 -9.57
CA VAL A 26 25.68 0.60 -10.57
C VAL A 26 25.47 -0.91 -10.65
N VAL A 27 25.32 -1.60 -9.52
CA VAL A 27 24.99 -3.03 -9.49
C VAL A 27 23.65 -3.31 -10.16
N CYS A 28 22.61 -2.52 -9.87
CA CYS A 28 21.32 -2.62 -10.53
C CYS A 28 21.41 -2.43 -12.04
N PHE A 29 22.24 -1.51 -12.54
CA PHE A 29 22.48 -1.35 -13.98
C PHE A 29 23.01 -2.63 -14.63
N PHE A 30 23.83 -3.42 -13.93
CA PHE A 30 24.33 -4.70 -14.45
C PHE A 30 23.40 -5.89 -14.18
N CYS A 31 22.57 -5.84 -13.13
CA CYS A 31 21.67 -6.92 -12.75
C CYS A 31 20.28 -6.83 -13.41
N LEU A 32 19.83 -5.63 -13.79
CA LEU A 32 18.48 -5.41 -14.31
C LEU A 32 18.47 -5.65 -15.82
N ILE A 33 17.71 -6.66 -16.26
CA ILE A 33 17.62 -7.05 -17.66
C ILE A 33 16.43 -6.33 -18.30
N ASP A 34 16.67 -5.60 -19.38
CA ASP A 34 15.65 -4.76 -20.04
C ASP A 34 14.52 -5.55 -20.70
N SER A 35 14.77 -6.80 -21.13
CA SER A 35 13.77 -7.63 -21.80
C SER A 35 14.05 -9.11 -21.62
N PRO A 36 13.03 -9.96 -21.40
CA PRO A 36 13.21 -11.41 -21.28
C PRO A 36 13.91 -12.02 -22.51
N ALA A 37 13.74 -11.44 -23.71
CA ALA A 37 14.37 -11.88 -24.94
C ALA A 37 15.90 -11.65 -25.00
N LEU A 38 16.43 -10.75 -24.15
CA LEU A 38 17.87 -10.44 -24.07
C LEU A 38 18.57 -11.24 -22.96
N SER A 39 17.82 -12.07 -22.22
CA SER A 39 18.28 -12.76 -21.02
C SER A 39 18.95 -14.11 -21.30
N PHE A 40 20.03 -14.14 -22.09
CA PHE A 40 20.76 -15.38 -22.36
C PHE A 40 21.63 -15.86 -21.19
N ARG A 41 21.79 -15.04 -20.13
CA ARG A 41 22.69 -15.32 -19.00
C ARG A 41 21.98 -15.96 -17.80
N TRP A 42 20.66 -15.82 -17.71
CA TRP A 42 19.90 -16.14 -16.50
C TRP A 42 18.61 -16.93 -16.75
N LEU A 43 18.07 -16.91 -17.97
CA LEU A 43 16.87 -17.67 -18.32
C LEU A 43 17.18 -18.69 -19.40
N ASP A 44 16.57 -19.87 -19.26
CA ASP A 44 16.62 -20.91 -20.30
C ASP A 44 15.65 -20.57 -21.45
N ALA A 45 15.89 -21.15 -22.63
CA ALA A 45 15.10 -20.86 -23.84
C ALA A 45 13.59 -21.13 -23.64
N ASP A 46 13.23 -22.14 -22.86
CA ASP A 46 11.83 -22.45 -22.54
C ASP A 46 11.20 -21.43 -21.58
N GLU A 47 11.97 -20.89 -20.63
CA GLU A 47 11.49 -19.86 -19.70
C GLU A 47 11.27 -18.52 -20.43
N ILE A 48 12.16 -18.17 -21.37
CA ILE A 48 12.01 -16.99 -22.23
C ILE A 48 10.72 -17.10 -23.03
N ARG A 49 10.50 -18.25 -23.70
CA ARG A 49 9.28 -18.50 -24.49
C ARG A 49 8.03 -18.43 -23.62
N PHE A 50 8.07 -18.99 -22.41
CA PHE A 50 6.95 -18.91 -21.47
C PHE A 50 6.64 -17.46 -21.06
N LEU A 51 7.66 -16.66 -20.75
CA LEU A 51 7.49 -15.26 -20.38
C LEU A 51 6.97 -14.40 -21.54
N GLU A 52 7.46 -14.63 -22.76
CA GLU A 52 6.96 -13.95 -23.96
C GLU A 52 5.50 -14.30 -24.22
N LEU A 53 5.12 -15.58 -24.15
CA LEU A 53 3.73 -16.01 -24.29
C LEU A 53 2.84 -15.41 -23.20
N ARG A 54 3.32 -15.33 -21.97
CA ARG A 54 2.57 -14.70 -20.86
C ARG A 54 2.43 -13.18 -21.06
N GLN A 55 3.46 -12.50 -21.55
CA GLN A 55 3.38 -11.08 -21.91
C GLN A 55 2.42 -10.85 -23.08
N TYR A 56 2.46 -11.71 -24.10
CA TYR A 56 1.55 -11.67 -25.25
C TYR A 56 0.09 -11.92 -24.83
N ALA A 57 -0.15 -12.94 -24.00
CA ALA A 57 -1.47 -13.24 -23.45
C ALA A 57 -2.02 -12.10 -22.59
N ARG A 58 -1.18 -11.47 -21.75
CA ARG A 58 -1.56 -10.26 -20.98
C ARG A 58 -1.88 -9.07 -21.89
N ARG A 59 -1.11 -8.87 -22.96
CA ARG A 59 -1.40 -7.83 -23.96
C ARG A 59 -2.73 -8.13 -24.66
N MET A 60 -2.99 -9.37 -25.07
CA MET A 60 -4.27 -9.80 -25.66
C MET A 60 -5.46 -9.60 -24.72
N GLN A 61 -5.34 -10.00 -23.44
CA GLN A 61 -6.40 -9.79 -22.44
C GLN A 61 -6.64 -8.31 -22.10
N GLY A 62 -5.61 -7.46 -22.18
CA GLY A 62 -5.71 -6.02 -21.97
C GLY A 62 -6.03 -5.21 -23.23
N SER A 63 -6.06 -5.84 -24.40
CA SER A 63 -6.12 -5.18 -25.72
C SER A 63 -7.16 -5.81 -26.64
N HIS A 64 -8.35 -6.11 -26.13
CA HIS A 64 -9.53 -6.03 -26.99
C HIS A 64 -9.98 -4.56 -26.99
N LYS A 65 -9.65 -3.85 -28.09
CA LYS A 65 -10.04 -2.46 -28.45
C LYS A 65 -9.33 -1.27 -27.76
N SER A 66 -7.99 -1.27 -27.66
CA SER A 66 -7.25 0.00 -27.61
C SER A 66 -6.77 0.40 -29.00
N THR A 67 -7.71 0.63 -29.92
CA THR A 67 -7.45 1.41 -31.14
C THR A 67 -7.06 2.81 -30.69
N GLU A 68 -5.82 3.23 -30.96
CA GLU A 68 -5.33 4.62 -30.97
C GLU A 68 -6.11 5.64 -30.12
N ARG A 69 -6.22 5.45 -28.79
CA ARG A 69 -6.74 6.51 -27.92
C ARG A 69 -5.57 7.19 -27.24
N LYS A 70 -5.34 8.43 -27.68
CA LYS A 70 -4.41 9.44 -27.14
C LYS A 70 -4.20 9.27 -25.63
N ASN A 71 -2.97 9.53 -25.17
CA ASN A 71 -2.55 9.73 -23.78
C ASN A 71 -3.27 10.91 -23.09
N THR A 72 -4.60 10.99 -23.17
CA THR A 72 -5.40 11.96 -22.46
C THR A 72 -5.81 11.35 -21.14
N ILE A 73 -5.41 12.00 -20.04
CA ILE A 73 -5.94 11.72 -18.70
C ILE A 73 -7.47 11.78 -18.79
N ARG A 74 -8.10 10.62 -18.58
CA ARG A 74 -9.55 10.45 -18.53
C ARG A 74 -10.05 11.07 -17.22
N TRP A 75 -10.34 12.37 -17.24
CA TRP A 75 -10.84 13.12 -16.07
C TRP A 75 -12.13 12.52 -15.50
N ASP A 76 -12.93 11.88 -16.35
CA ASP A 76 -14.09 11.07 -15.98
C ASP A 76 -13.69 9.92 -15.04
N VAL A 77 -12.62 9.18 -15.37
CA VAL A 77 -12.14 8.05 -14.56
C VAL A 77 -11.55 8.55 -13.25
N LEU A 78 -10.83 9.68 -13.26
CA LEU A 78 -10.32 10.30 -12.04
C LEU A 78 -11.44 10.56 -11.04
N TRP A 79 -12.53 11.20 -11.49
CA TRP A 79 -13.65 11.55 -10.61
C TRP A 79 -14.42 10.33 -10.09
N VAL A 80 -14.56 9.30 -10.93
CA VAL A 80 -15.14 8.01 -10.52
C VAL A 80 -14.30 7.33 -9.44
N VAL A 81 -12.97 7.35 -9.57
CA VAL A 81 -12.06 6.76 -8.57
C VAL A 81 -12.10 7.56 -7.27
N MET A 82 -12.03 8.88 -7.35
CA MET A 82 -12.05 9.75 -6.17
C MET A 82 -13.38 9.68 -5.41
N THR A 83 -14.48 9.32 -6.05
CA THR A 83 -15.81 9.20 -5.42
C THR A 83 -16.16 7.75 -5.07
N ASP A 84 -15.24 6.80 -5.23
CA ASP A 84 -15.52 5.39 -4.95
C ASP A 84 -15.49 5.10 -3.45
N TRP A 85 -16.66 4.79 -2.88
CA TRP A 85 -16.83 4.50 -1.45
C TRP A 85 -15.92 3.36 -0.95
N LYS A 86 -15.58 2.38 -1.81
CA LYS A 86 -14.68 1.27 -1.46
C LYS A 86 -13.29 1.77 -1.12
N ILE A 87 -12.82 2.78 -1.86
CA ILE A 87 -11.48 3.36 -1.68
C ILE A 87 -11.42 4.12 -0.35
N TYR A 88 -12.48 4.82 0.04
CA TYR A 88 -12.55 5.50 1.35
C TYR A 88 -12.49 4.52 2.53
N LEU A 89 -13.14 3.36 2.44
CA LEU A 89 -13.01 2.33 3.47
C LEU A 89 -11.58 1.75 3.51
N LEU A 90 -10.98 1.50 2.34
CA LEU A 90 -9.58 1.07 2.25
C LEU A 90 -8.61 2.13 2.80
N MET A 91 -8.90 3.43 2.64
CA MET A 91 -8.14 4.52 3.26
C MET A 91 -8.22 4.45 4.79
N LEU A 92 -9.42 4.24 5.35
CA LEU A 92 -9.58 4.14 6.81
C LEU A 92 -8.84 2.92 7.38
N ILE A 93 -8.89 1.79 6.65
CA ILE A 93 -8.10 0.59 6.98
C ILE A 93 -6.61 0.91 6.94
N ASN A 94 -6.13 1.64 5.92
CA ASN A 94 -4.73 2.05 5.83
C ASN A 94 -4.32 2.99 6.99
N TRP A 95 -5.16 3.97 7.34
CA TRP A 95 -4.92 4.90 8.44
C TRP A 95 -4.89 4.24 9.82
N SER A 96 -5.65 3.16 10.01
CA SER A 96 -5.62 2.39 11.25
C SER A 96 -4.22 1.84 11.59
N ASN A 97 -3.38 1.63 10.57
CA ASN A 97 -1.99 1.23 10.73
C ASN A 97 -1.02 2.42 10.65
N ALA A 98 -1.19 3.29 9.64
CA ALA A 98 -0.29 4.41 9.39
C ALA A 98 -0.27 5.41 10.56
N VAL A 99 -1.44 5.83 11.06
CA VAL A 99 -1.53 6.89 12.08
C VAL A 99 -0.82 6.49 13.38
N PRO A 100 -1.10 5.31 14.01
CA PRO A 100 -0.40 4.92 15.23
C PRO A 100 1.10 4.66 15.01
N ASN A 101 1.47 4.11 13.84
CA ASN A 101 2.87 3.83 13.52
C ASN A 101 3.70 5.11 13.40
N TYR A 102 3.20 6.10 12.66
CA TYR A 102 3.86 7.40 12.53
C TYR A 102 3.84 8.17 13.85
N ALA A 103 2.73 8.13 14.59
CA ALA A 103 2.62 8.82 15.87
C ALA A 103 3.68 8.36 16.87
N LEU A 104 3.80 7.04 17.07
CA LEU A 104 4.84 6.50 17.94
C LEU A 104 6.24 6.86 17.44
N LYS A 105 6.52 6.73 16.14
CA LYS A 105 7.84 7.07 15.59
C LYS A 105 8.24 8.53 15.84
N PHE A 106 7.31 9.47 15.67
CA PHE A 106 7.59 10.89 15.86
C PHE A 106 7.60 11.31 17.33
N SER A 107 6.72 10.74 18.17
CA SER A 107 6.61 11.10 19.59
C SER A 107 7.58 10.35 20.50
N MET A 108 8.20 9.26 20.05
CA MET A 108 9.12 8.46 20.88
C MET A 108 10.27 9.28 21.49
N PRO A 109 11.04 10.09 20.75
CA PRO A 109 12.11 10.90 21.34
C PRO A 109 11.63 11.80 22.49
N GLN A 110 10.44 12.39 22.30
CA GLN A 110 9.82 13.32 23.24
C GLN A 110 9.27 12.62 24.49
N ILE A 111 8.61 11.46 24.32
CA ILE A 111 8.14 10.62 25.43
C ILE A 111 9.31 10.26 26.34
N ILE A 112 10.47 9.91 25.77
CA ILE A 112 11.62 9.48 26.56
C ILE A 112 12.32 10.65 27.25
N HIS A 113 12.37 11.82 26.59
CA HIS A 113 12.84 13.05 27.23
C HIS A 113 12.00 13.40 28.46
N ASN A 114 10.66 13.29 28.34
CA ASN A 114 9.74 13.54 29.44
C ASN A 114 9.79 12.47 30.55
N MET A 115 10.35 11.30 30.27
CA MET A 115 10.64 10.26 31.27
C MET A 115 11.98 10.49 32.01
N GLY A 116 12.69 11.59 31.74
CA GLY A 116 13.88 12.01 32.48
C GLY A 116 15.21 11.42 31.99
N TYR A 117 15.24 10.79 30.81
CA TYR A 117 16.46 10.22 30.24
C TYR A 117 17.07 11.17 29.20
N THR A 118 18.38 11.39 29.29
CA THR A 118 19.16 12.19 28.32
C THR A 118 19.08 11.55 26.93
N SER A 119 18.90 12.37 25.88
CA SER A 119 18.60 11.96 24.48
C SER A 119 19.44 10.81 23.90
N ALA A 120 20.66 10.59 24.39
CA ALA A 120 21.52 9.47 23.96
C ALA A 120 21.15 8.12 24.63
N THR A 121 20.97 8.12 25.95
CA THR A 121 20.53 6.93 26.72
C THR A 121 19.08 6.58 26.39
N ALA A 122 18.28 7.61 26.07
CA ALA A 122 16.91 7.49 25.59
C ALA A 122 16.78 6.64 24.32
N GLN A 123 17.60 6.92 23.30
CA GLN A 123 17.61 6.13 22.06
C GLN A 123 17.99 4.67 22.32
N LEU A 124 18.96 4.42 23.22
CA LEU A 124 19.29 3.06 23.67
C LEU A 124 18.13 2.36 24.39
N LEU A 125 17.35 3.09 25.19
CA LEU A 125 16.16 2.57 25.90
C LEU A 125 14.93 2.38 25.01
N THR A 126 14.94 2.87 23.77
CA THR A 126 13.90 2.51 22.78
C THR A 126 14.11 1.15 22.15
N ILE A 127 15.32 0.60 22.26
CA ILE A 127 15.67 -0.67 21.65
C ILE A 127 14.78 -1.80 22.19
N PRO A 128 14.53 -1.96 23.50
CA PRO A 128 13.65 -3.02 23.99
C PRO A 128 12.18 -2.88 23.55
N PRO A 129 11.51 -1.71 23.63
CA PRO A 129 10.17 -1.52 23.07
C PRO A 129 10.09 -1.79 21.56
N TYR A 130 11.08 -1.32 20.79
CA TYR A 130 11.13 -1.60 19.35
C TYR A 130 11.49 -3.06 19.04
N ALA A 131 12.29 -3.74 19.87
CA ALA A 131 12.61 -5.16 19.72
C ALA A 131 11.40 -6.04 20.05
N VAL A 132 10.66 -5.73 21.13
CA VAL A 132 9.39 -6.39 21.45
C VAL A 132 8.35 -6.08 20.38
N GLY A 133 8.28 -4.82 19.92
CA GLY A 133 7.45 -4.42 18.80
C GLY A 133 7.83 -5.12 17.50
N ALA A 134 9.12 -5.33 17.23
CA ALA A 134 9.62 -6.06 16.07
C ALA A 134 9.38 -7.56 16.18
N LEU A 135 9.50 -8.15 17.37
CA LEU A 135 9.16 -9.56 17.61
C LEU A 135 7.66 -9.79 17.52
N ALA A 136 6.84 -8.89 18.07
CA ALA A 136 5.40 -8.92 17.92
C ALA A 136 5.01 -8.71 16.45
N ALA A 137 5.57 -7.70 15.79
CA ALA A 137 5.35 -7.46 14.37
C ALA A 137 5.82 -8.64 13.52
N TYR A 138 6.94 -9.29 13.84
CA TYR A 138 7.40 -10.49 13.16
C TYR A 138 6.49 -11.69 13.44
N ALA A 139 6.05 -11.90 14.68
CA ALA A 139 5.10 -12.96 15.02
C ALA A 139 3.74 -12.75 14.33
N PHE A 140 3.21 -11.52 14.35
CA PHE A 140 2.01 -11.12 13.61
C PHE A 140 2.23 -11.16 12.11
N SER A 141 3.42 -10.85 11.61
CA SER A 141 3.75 -10.94 10.18
C SER A 141 3.96 -12.38 9.75
N VAL A 142 4.45 -13.30 10.58
CA VAL A 142 4.50 -14.73 10.28
C VAL A 142 3.11 -15.35 10.35
N PHE A 143 2.28 -14.88 11.29
CA PHE A 143 0.86 -15.23 11.35
C PHE A 143 0.09 -14.67 10.14
N ALA A 144 0.42 -13.45 9.72
CA ALA A 144 -0.11 -12.77 8.54
C ALA A 144 0.63 -13.12 7.24
N ASP A 145 1.77 -13.81 7.24
CA ASP A 145 2.38 -14.31 5.99
C ASP A 145 1.71 -15.63 5.61
N ARG A 146 1.12 -16.32 6.60
CA ARG A 146 0.04 -17.28 6.36
C ARG A 146 -1.28 -16.63 5.90
N MET A 147 -1.43 -15.30 5.99
CA MET A 147 -2.62 -14.52 5.60
C MET A 147 -2.25 -13.10 5.11
N TYR A 148 -1.53 -12.95 3.99
CA TYR A 148 -1.03 -11.70 3.36
C TYR A 148 -0.70 -10.46 4.26
N PRO A 149 0.53 -9.90 4.23
CA PRO A 149 0.90 -8.71 5.02
C PRO A 149 -0.01 -7.51 4.74
N ILE A 150 -0.40 -6.77 5.79
CA ILE A 150 -1.51 -5.78 5.78
C ILE A 150 -1.33 -4.65 4.76
N LEU A 151 -0.13 -4.07 4.61
CA LEU A 151 0.13 -2.96 3.67
C LEU A 151 0.10 -3.40 2.18
N PRO A 152 0.81 -4.49 1.80
CA PRO A 152 0.59 -5.15 0.52
C PRO A 152 -0.85 -5.63 0.36
N GLY A 153 -1.49 -6.08 1.45
CA GLY A 153 -2.84 -6.63 1.48
C GLY A 153 -3.89 -5.61 1.09
N VAL A 154 -3.91 -4.42 1.71
CA VAL A 154 -4.85 -3.34 1.36
C VAL A 154 -4.63 -2.89 -0.09
N SER A 155 -3.36 -2.78 -0.52
CA SER A 155 -3.03 -2.41 -1.91
C SER A 155 -3.46 -3.49 -2.91
N THR A 156 -3.27 -4.76 -2.56
CA THR A 156 -3.68 -5.92 -3.38
C THR A 156 -5.20 -6.03 -3.43
N TRP A 157 -5.88 -5.79 -2.31
CA TRP A 157 -7.34 -5.81 -2.22
C TRP A 157 -7.97 -4.67 -3.04
N ASN A 158 -7.34 -3.49 -3.05
CA ASN A 158 -7.71 -2.39 -3.93
C ASN A 158 -7.57 -2.77 -5.42
N VAL A 159 -6.43 -3.37 -5.80
CA VAL A 159 -6.19 -3.82 -7.18
C VAL A 159 -7.16 -4.90 -7.61
N ALA A 160 -7.47 -5.83 -6.71
CA ALA A 160 -8.39 -6.95 -6.96
C ALA A 160 -9.85 -6.49 -7.12
N ASN A 161 -10.23 -5.35 -6.53
CA ASN A 161 -11.62 -4.87 -6.52
C ASN A 161 -11.89 -3.64 -7.39
N LEU A 162 -10.88 -3.14 -8.11
CA LEU A 162 -11.05 -2.14 -9.16
C LEU A 162 -10.96 -2.83 -10.53
N ALA A 163 -11.94 -2.61 -11.40
CA ALA A 163 -11.89 -3.10 -12.77
C ALA A 163 -11.19 -2.08 -13.68
N GLY A 164 -10.34 -2.58 -14.59
CA GLY A 164 -9.65 -1.76 -15.59
C GLY A 164 -8.25 -1.27 -15.16
N PRO A 165 -7.24 -1.31 -16.05
CA PRO A 165 -5.86 -0.90 -15.71
C PRO A 165 -5.73 0.57 -15.26
N GLN A 166 -6.49 1.47 -15.89
CA GLN A 166 -6.45 2.91 -15.61
C GLN A 166 -7.05 3.23 -14.24
N LYS A 167 -8.24 2.65 -13.94
CA LYS A 167 -8.91 2.82 -12.64
C LYS A 167 -8.06 2.28 -11.50
N ARG A 168 -7.43 1.10 -11.69
CA ARG A 168 -6.49 0.50 -10.73
C ARG A 168 -5.31 1.42 -10.43
N SER A 169 -4.63 1.92 -11.47
CA SER A 169 -3.44 2.76 -11.31
C SER A 169 -3.74 4.07 -10.56
N ILE A 170 -4.83 4.75 -10.94
CA ILE A 170 -5.28 5.97 -10.26
C ILE A 170 -5.70 5.66 -8.82
N GLY A 171 -6.42 4.56 -8.59
CA GLY A 171 -6.88 4.16 -7.25
C GLY A 171 -5.74 3.86 -6.28
N ILE A 172 -4.66 3.23 -6.76
CA ILE A 172 -3.44 3.01 -5.96
C ILE A 172 -2.79 4.35 -5.62
N GLY A 173 -2.59 5.22 -6.61
CA GLY A 173 -1.99 6.54 -6.40
C GLY A 173 -2.79 7.37 -5.39
N TRP A 174 -4.12 7.38 -5.53
CA TRP A 174 -5.02 8.09 -4.62
C TRP A 174 -4.96 7.53 -3.19
N LEU A 175 -4.95 6.20 -3.03
CA LEU A 175 -4.79 5.55 -1.74
C LEU A 175 -3.47 5.93 -1.05
N ILE A 176 -2.36 5.95 -1.80
CA ILE A 176 -1.03 6.32 -1.27
C ILE A 176 -1.00 7.79 -0.84
N CYS A 177 -1.54 8.70 -1.68
CA CYS A 177 -1.59 10.12 -1.37
C CYS A 177 -2.34 10.39 -0.06
N VAL A 178 -3.52 9.81 0.10
CA VAL A 178 -4.31 9.99 1.33
C VAL A 178 -3.68 9.24 2.51
N GLY A 179 -3.05 8.08 2.29
CA GLY A 179 -2.30 7.35 3.32
C GLY A 179 -1.24 8.22 4.00
N ASN A 180 -0.52 9.04 3.23
CA ASN A 180 0.48 9.96 3.76
C ASN A 180 -0.10 11.09 4.63
N ILE A 181 -1.35 11.51 4.40
CA ILE A 181 -2.04 12.50 5.26
C ILE A 181 -2.22 11.94 6.68
N GLY A 182 -2.40 10.62 6.82
CA GLY A 182 -2.42 9.95 8.12
C GLY A 182 -1.12 10.14 8.91
N GLY A 183 0.03 10.28 8.23
CA GLY A 183 1.30 10.60 8.88
C GLY A 183 1.31 11.98 9.55
N VAL A 184 0.67 12.97 8.92
CA VAL A 184 0.53 14.33 9.48
C VAL A 184 -0.37 14.30 10.71
N ILE A 185 -1.49 13.57 10.66
CA ILE A 185 -2.35 13.41 11.85
C ILE A 185 -1.55 12.72 12.96
N GLY A 186 -0.80 11.68 12.62
CA GLY A 186 0.06 10.93 13.53
C GLY A 186 1.08 11.80 14.26
N SER A 187 1.71 12.78 13.60
CA SER A 187 2.72 13.62 14.22
C SER A 187 2.21 14.54 15.33
N TYR A 188 0.89 14.79 15.41
CA TYR A 188 0.31 15.76 16.36
C TYR A 188 -0.60 15.13 17.44
N ILE A 189 -0.75 13.81 17.51
CA ILE A 189 -1.66 13.17 18.49
C ILE A 189 -1.09 13.03 19.90
N TYR A 190 0.23 13.08 20.08
CA TYR A 190 0.86 13.04 21.41
C TYR A 190 1.19 14.46 21.88
N ILE A 191 0.38 14.99 22.80
CA ILE A 191 0.49 16.35 23.34
C ILE A 191 1.46 16.36 24.53
N GLU A 192 2.42 17.29 24.56
CA GLU A 192 3.45 17.33 25.61
C GLU A 192 2.86 17.53 27.01
N ASP A 193 1.84 18.39 27.11
CA ASP A 193 1.17 18.78 28.37
C ASP A 193 0.44 17.61 29.04
N GLU A 194 0.19 16.53 28.31
CA GLU A 194 -0.47 15.32 28.81
C GLU A 194 0.51 14.25 29.32
N ALA A 195 1.80 14.57 29.35
CA ALA A 195 2.82 13.69 29.88
C ALA A 195 2.55 13.33 31.36
N PRO A 196 2.85 12.08 31.80
CA PRO A 196 3.45 10.97 31.05
C PRO A 196 2.42 9.97 30.48
N LYS A 197 1.12 10.21 30.69
CA LYS A 197 0.07 9.21 30.37
C LYS A 197 -0.51 9.35 28.97
N TYR A 198 -0.42 10.53 28.36
CA TYR A 198 -0.86 10.82 26.98
C TYR A 198 -2.22 10.19 26.59
N PRO A 199 -3.29 10.39 27.38
CA PRO A 199 -4.60 9.80 27.12
C PRO A 199 -5.14 10.13 25.72
N THR A 200 -4.91 11.34 25.20
CA THR A 200 -5.38 11.73 23.86
C THR A 200 -4.64 10.95 22.77
N GLY A 201 -3.32 10.78 22.88
CA GLY A 201 -2.53 10.03 21.89
C GLY A 201 -2.92 8.55 21.81
N TYR A 202 -3.01 7.88 22.96
CA TYR A 202 -3.43 6.47 23.01
C TYR A 202 -4.92 6.30 22.67
N GLY A 203 -5.78 7.21 23.11
CA GLY A 203 -7.22 7.21 22.80
C GLY A 203 -7.51 7.36 21.31
N THR A 204 -6.87 8.33 20.65
CA THR A 204 -7.01 8.52 19.19
C THR A 204 -6.41 7.34 18.42
N SER A 205 -5.27 6.80 18.86
CA SER A 205 -4.69 5.60 18.23
C SER A 205 -5.64 4.39 18.32
N PHE A 206 -6.28 4.18 19.47
CA PHE A 206 -7.28 3.13 19.66
C PHE A 206 -8.55 3.37 18.82
N ALA A 207 -8.98 4.63 18.69
CA ALA A 207 -10.10 5.01 17.84
C ALA A 207 -9.83 4.71 16.36
N PHE A 208 -8.63 5.02 15.85
CA PHE A 208 -8.25 4.67 14.48
C PHE A 208 -8.13 3.15 14.26
N ALA A 209 -7.57 2.42 15.24
CA ALA A 209 -7.48 0.96 15.18
C ALA A 209 -8.87 0.31 15.11
N SER A 210 -9.79 0.71 16.00
CA SER A 210 -11.16 0.22 16.03
C SER A 210 -11.96 0.62 14.77
N ALA A 211 -11.82 1.86 14.30
CA ALA A 211 -12.43 2.31 13.05
C ALA A 211 -11.95 1.50 11.83
N GLY A 212 -10.65 1.16 11.79
CA GLY A 212 -10.08 0.30 10.75
C GLY A 212 -10.70 -1.10 10.74
N ILE A 213 -10.88 -1.72 11.91
CA ILE A 213 -11.53 -3.04 12.05
C ILE A 213 -12.98 -2.97 11.56
N VAL A 214 -13.74 -1.96 11.98
CA VAL A 214 -15.13 -1.77 11.54
C VAL A 214 -15.19 -1.53 10.02
N ALA A 215 -14.30 -0.72 9.45
CA ALA A 215 -14.23 -0.49 8.01
C ALA A 215 -13.91 -1.77 7.23
N CYS A 216 -12.98 -2.60 7.74
CA CYS A 216 -12.65 -3.88 7.14
C CYS A 216 -13.86 -4.82 7.10
N MET A 217 -14.51 -5.02 8.25
CA MET A 217 -15.72 -5.85 8.34
C MET A 217 -16.85 -5.31 7.47
N THR A 218 -17.03 -3.99 7.42
CA THR A 218 -18.06 -3.34 6.60
C THR A 218 -17.79 -3.56 5.11
N LEU A 219 -16.53 -3.36 4.68
CA LEU A 219 -16.14 -3.58 3.29
C LEU A 219 -16.34 -5.05 2.90
N GLU A 220 -15.86 -5.99 3.71
CA GLU A 220 -16.00 -7.43 3.46
C GLU A 220 -17.47 -7.86 3.39
N PHE A 221 -18.29 -7.42 4.35
CA PHE A 221 -19.73 -7.70 4.36
C PHE A 221 -20.44 -7.10 3.13
N ALA A 222 -20.09 -5.87 2.75
CA ALA A 222 -20.68 -5.21 1.59
C ALA A 222 -20.28 -5.90 0.27
N LEU A 223 -19.01 -6.27 0.11
CA LEU A 223 -18.55 -7.03 -1.06
C LEU A 223 -19.20 -8.42 -1.10
N TRP A 224 -19.37 -9.08 0.05
CA TRP A 224 -20.02 -10.38 0.15
C TRP A 224 -21.51 -10.30 -0.21
N THR A 225 -22.23 -9.29 0.30
CA THR A 225 -23.64 -9.08 -0.04
C THR A 225 -23.83 -8.75 -1.52
N ILE A 226 -22.94 -7.94 -2.11
CA ILE A 226 -22.96 -7.66 -3.55
C ILE A 226 -22.71 -8.95 -4.35
N ASN A 227 -21.67 -9.73 -4.02
CA ASN A 227 -21.40 -11.01 -4.67
C ASN A 227 -22.58 -11.98 -4.56
N LYS A 228 -23.21 -12.08 -3.39
CA LYS A 228 -24.38 -12.95 -3.15
C LYS A 228 -25.62 -12.47 -3.90
N LYS A 229 -25.80 -11.16 -4.07
CA LYS A 229 -26.88 -10.59 -4.88
C LYS A 229 -26.66 -10.87 -6.37
N ASN A 230 -25.44 -10.64 -6.86
CA ASN A 230 -25.07 -10.86 -8.25
C ASN A 230 -25.15 -12.34 -8.64
N ALA A 231 -24.79 -13.26 -7.73
CA ALA A 231 -24.89 -14.71 -7.95
C ALA A 231 -26.33 -15.24 -8.12
N ARG A 232 -27.37 -14.44 -7.83
CA ARG A 232 -28.78 -14.83 -8.06
C ARG A 232 -29.22 -14.66 -9.50
N TYR A 233 -28.48 -13.90 -10.31
CA TYR A 233 -28.82 -13.63 -11.69
C TYR A 233 -28.00 -14.54 -12.61
N THR A 234 -28.67 -15.30 -13.47
CA THR A 234 -28.01 -16.08 -14.52
C THR A 234 -27.38 -15.12 -15.54
N GLU A 235 -26.24 -15.49 -16.11
CA GLU A 235 -25.53 -14.67 -17.11
C GLU A 235 -26.42 -14.29 -18.30
N GLU A 236 -27.31 -15.18 -18.73
CA GLU A 236 -28.31 -14.92 -19.77
C GLU A 236 -29.30 -13.81 -19.39
N HIS A 237 -29.72 -13.76 -18.11
CA HIS A 237 -30.62 -12.71 -17.61
C HIS A 237 -29.93 -11.34 -17.58
N ILE A 238 -28.64 -11.31 -17.26
CA ILE A 238 -27.85 -10.08 -17.20
C ILE A 238 -27.58 -9.56 -18.63
N ARG A 239 -27.18 -10.44 -19.55
CA ARG A 239 -26.96 -10.09 -20.96
C ARG A 239 -28.25 -9.77 -21.72
N ALA A 240 -29.41 -10.20 -21.22
CA ALA A 240 -30.72 -9.78 -21.74
C ALA A 240 -31.10 -8.34 -21.32
N GLN A 241 -30.57 -7.83 -20.20
CA GLN A 241 -30.87 -6.48 -19.70
C GLN A 241 -29.83 -5.44 -20.11
N TYR A 242 -28.57 -5.85 -20.29
CA TYR A 242 -27.47 -4.95 -20.58
C TYR A 242 -26.70 -5.45 -21.80
N THR A 243 -26.33 -4.52 -22.68
CA THR A 243 -25.42 -4.79 -23.78
C THR A 243 -23.99 -4.99 -23.26
N ASP A 244 -23.16 -5.74 -24.00
CA ASP A 244 -21.76 -5.97 -23.62
C ASP A 244 -20.96 -4.66 -23.44
N GLU A 245 -21.27 -3.65 -24.25
CA GLU A 245 -20.64 -2.31 -24.16
C GLU A 245 -21.06 -1.55 -22.88
N GLN A 246 -22.32 -1.71 -22.44
CA GLN A 246 -22.79 -1.15 -21.17
C GLN A 246 -22.16 -1.86 -19.97
N LEU A 247 -22.02 -3.19 -20.03
CA LEU A 247 -21.37 -3.98 -18.97
C LEU A 247 -19.88 -3.61 -18.84
N GLU A 248 -19.20 -3.36 -19.96
CA GLU A 248 -17.81 -2.91 -19.98
C GLU A 248 -17.67 -1.49 -19.39
N MET A 249 -18.57 -0.57 -19.73
CA MET A 249 -18.58 0.78 -19.15
C MET A 249 -18.85 0.79 -17.64
N MET A 250 -19.63 -0.15 -17.11
CA MET A 250 -19.89 -0.27 -15.67
C MET A 250 -18.66 -0.76 -14.87
N GLY A 251 -17.71 -1.44 -15.52
CA GLY A 251 -16.48 -1.92 -14.89
C GLY A 251 -16.74 -2.80 -13.65
N ASP A 252 -16.26 -2.36 -12.49
CA ASP A 252 -16.41 -3.07 -11.20
C ASP A 252 -17.85 -3.06 -10.70
N LYS A 253 -18.69 -2.13 -11.16
CA LYS A 253 -20.12 -2.10 -10.82
C LYS A 253 -20.95 -3.10 -11.62
N SER A 254 -20.35 -3.77 -12.61
CA SER A 254 -21.04 -4.75 -13.43
C SER A 254 -21.58 -5.90 -12.57
N PRO A 255 -22.83 -6.37 -12.79
CA PRO A 255 -23.36 -7.55 -12.11
C PRO A 255 -22.56 -8.83 -12.40
N LEU A 256 -21.79 -8.86 -13.49
CA LEU A 256 -20.88 -9.97 -13.82
C LEU A 256 -19.53 -9.88 -13.08
N TYR A 257 -19.21 -8.72 -12.48
CA TYR A 257 -17.97 -8.56 -11.73
C TYR A 257 -18.07 -9.29 -10.39
N LYS A 258 -17.11 -10.17 -10.14
CA LYS A 258 -16.98 -10.88 -8.87
C LYS A 258 -15.87 -10.23 -8.05
N TYR A 259 -16.25 -9.63 -6.94
CA TYR A 259 -15.31 -9.01 -6.02
C TYR A 259 -14.49 -10.08 -5.29
N SER A 260 -13.20 -9.83 -5.10
CA SER A 260 -12.33 -10.67 -4.29
C SER A 260 -12.55 -10.32 -2.82
N LEU A 261 -12.99 -11.32 -2.06
CA LEU A 261 -13.08 -11.27 -0.60
C LEU A 261 -11.73 -11.62 0.00
#